data_AF-A0A0C3PRW1-F1
#
_entry.id   AF-A0A0C3PRW1-F1
#
_cell.length_a   1.000
_cell.length_b   1.000
_cell.length_c   1.000
_cell.angle_alpha   90.00
_cell.angle_beta   90.00
_cell.angle_gamma   90.00
#
_symmetry.space_group_name_H-M   'P 1'
#
loop_
_entity.id
_entity.type
_entity.pdbx_description
1 polymer ?
#
loop_
_entity_poly.entity_id
_entity_poly.type
_entity_poly.pdbx_seq_one_letter_code
_entity_poly.pdbx_strand_id
1 'polypeptide(L)'
;MRSAAPDDKIVFFFGGHGEYAEVNMMGLQVGEDSDFQCIIAGDDRRIYGTELRSWFCRARYPSVAVTTVFDASLNNHACHSGGSLGLHISYDIKGTIFKASNGSRKRVRLPMIQISASQPYEVAYSSNFNDGFYGQWTYSLLGYLKGTECPTIEGLAAYLEKNCDPTGAQVPQVCSSHKIKGRIALF
;
A
#
# COMPACT_ATOMS: atom_id res chain seq x y z
N MET A 1 5.14 17.42 3.24
CA MET A 1 3.93 17.55 4.10
C MET A 1 3.98 18.64 5.15
N ARG A 2 4.90 19.62 5.10
CA ARG A 2 4.97 20.66 6.16
C ARG A 2 3.82 21.67 6.14
N SER A 3 3.12 21.79 5.01
CA SER A 3 1.98 22.69 4.81
C SER A 3 0.65 22.13 5.31
N ALA A 4 0.58 20.86 5.69
CA ALA A 4 -0.66 20.24 6.18
C ALA A 4 -1.11 20.88 7.50
N ALA A 5 -2.38 21.25 7.57
CA ALA A 5 -3.06 21.73 8.77
C ALA A 5 -3.44 20.55 9.69
N PRO A 6 -3.81 20.82 10.96
CA PRO A 6 -4.40 19.80 11.81
C PRO A 6 -5.61 19.15 11.13
N ASP A 7 -5.72 17.82 11.26
CA ASP A 7 -6.84 17.01 10.77
C ASP A 7 -6.98 16.90 9.24
N ASP A 8 -6.00 17.44 8.48
CA ASP A 8 -5.92 17.23 7.04
C ASP A 8 -5.83 15.73 6.71
N LYS A 9 -6.55 15.34 5.66
CA LYS A 9 -6.48 14.01 5.06
C LYS A 9 -5.66 14.08 3.78
N ILE A 10 -4.59 13.31 3.75
CA ILE A 10 -3.69 13.23 2.60
C ILE A 10 -3.95 11.90 1.91
N VAL A 11 -4.19 11.97 0.60
CA VAL A 11 -4.27 10.80 -0.27
C VAL A 11 -3.05 10.78 -1.17
N PHE A 12 -2.36 9.65 -1.20
CA PHE A 12 -1.32 9.36 -2.17
C PHE A 12 -1.74 8.17 -3.00
N PHE A 13 -1.83 8.35 -4.31
CA PHE A 13 -2.14 7.29 -5.25
C PHE A 13 -0.94 7.08 -6.17
N PHE A 14 -0.50 5.85 -6.32
CA PHE A 14 0.55 5.47 -7.26
C PHE A 14 0.07 4.29 -8.10
N GLY A 15 -0.03 4.53 -9.41
CA GLY A 15 -0.17 3.49 -10.42
C GLY A 15 1.02 3.56 -11.37
N GLY A 16 1.85 2.53 -11.39
CA GLY A 16 3.12 2.55 -12.12
C GLY A 16 4.01 1.35 -11.82
N HIS A 17 5.31 1.47 -12.10
CA HIS A 17 6.28 0.40 -11.91
C HIS A 17 6.84 0.34 -10.48
N GLY A 18 7.07 -0.88 -9.98
CA GLY A 18 7.82 -1.15 -8.77
C GLY A 18 8.88 -2.24 -9.00
N GLU A 19 9.92 -2.25 -8.17
CA GLU A 19 11.05 -3.19 -8.29
C GLU A 19 11.49 -3.75 -6.93
N TYR A 20 12.08 -4.95 -6.94
CA TYR A 20 12.93 -5.45 -5.85
C TYR A 20 14.33 -4.85 -5.95
N ALA A 21 14.82 -4.27 -4.87
CA ALA A 21 16.24 -4.02 -4.71
C ALA A 21 16.90 -5.27 -4.11
N GLU A 22 17.43 -6.17 -4.95
CA GLU A 22 18.20 -7.35 -4.51
C GLU A 22 19.51 -6.95 -3.80
N VAL A 23 19.94 -5.71 -3.99
CA VAL A 23 21.16 -5.12 -3.46
C VAL A 23 20.87 -3.69 -3.01
N ASN A 24 21.38 -3.29 -1.84
CA ASN A 24 21.35 -1.88 -1.45
C ASN A 24 22.19 -1.02 -2.40
N MET A 25 22.15 0.32 -2.25
CA MET A 25 22.93 1.26 -3.07
C MET A 25 24.46 1.02 -3.07
N MET A 26 24.96 0.11 -2.23
CA MET A 26 26.37 -0.27 -2.11
C MET A 26 26.67 -1.68 -2.66
N GLY A 27 25.70 -2.33 -3.33
CA GLY A 27 25.90 -3.66 -3.92
C GLY A 27 25.93 -4.81 -2.91
N LEU A 28 25.45 -4.59 -1.66
CA LEU A 28 25.44 -5.61 -0.61
C LEU A 28 24.08 -6.31 -0.54
N GLN A 29 24.13 -7.64 -0.35
CA GLN A 29 22.97 -8.48 -0.04
C GLN A 29 22.28 -7.92 1.22
N VAL A 30 20.98 -7.70 1.11
CA VAL A 30 20.25 -6.88 2.07
C VAL A 30 19.67 -7.77 3.18
N GLY A 31 20.09 -7.53 4.43
CA GLY A 31 19.57 -8.23 5.61
C GLY A 31 18.09 -7.89 5.90
N GLU A 32 17.45 -8.63 6.81
CA GLU A 32 15.99 -8.60 7.08
C GLU A 32 15.37 -7.21 7.39
N ASP A 33 16.18 -6.17 7.62
CA ASP A 33 15.76 -4.83 8.05
C ASP A 33 15.86 -3.72 6.99
N SER A 34 16.17 -4.05 5.75
CA SER A 34 16.31 -3.08 4.65
C SER A 34 15.10 -3.01 3.74
N ASP A 35 14.80 -1.82 3.22
CA ASP A 35 13.80 -1.66 2.17
C ASP A 35 14.24 -2.35 0.88
N PHE A 36 13.63 -3.49 0.62
CA PHE A 36 13.83 -4.27 -0.60
C PHE A 36 12.79 -3.93 -1.69
N GLN A 37 11.85 -3.02 -1.41
CA GLN A 37 10.79 -2.61 -2.34
C GLN A 37 10.91 -1.11 -2.66
N CYS A 38 10.82 -0.76 -3.94
CA CYS A 38 10.79 0.63 -4.38
C CYS A 38 9.78 0.85 -5.51
N ILE A 39 9.29 2.07 -5.63
CA ILE A 39 8.54 2.55 -6.80
C ILE A 39 9.49 3.29 -7.74
N ILE A 40 9.19 3.26 -9.03
CA ILE A 40 9.95 3.99 -10.06
C ILE A 40 9.20 5.28 -10.40
N ALA A 41 9.86 6.42 -10.17
CA ALA A 41 9.35 7.73 -10.56
C ALA A 41 9.49 7.96 -12.07
N GLY A 42 8.82 8.99 -12.59
CA GLY A 42 8.85 9.31 -14.03
C GLY A 42 10.22 9.77 -14.57
N ASP A 43 11.19 10.01 -13.68
CA ASP A 43 12.60 10.29 -14.00
C ASP A 43 13.49 9.05 -13.78
N ASP A 44 12.90 7.85 -13.77
CA ASP A 44 13.52 6.55 -13.51
C ASP A 44 14.15 6.40 -12.12
N ARG A 45 13.90 7.36 -11.23
CA ARG A 45 14.47 7.33 -9.89
C ARG A 45 13.71 6.33 -9.01
N ARG A 46 14.47 5.47 -8.33
CA ARG A 46 13.95 4.55 -7.32
C ARG A 46 13.61 5.30 -6.04
N ILE A 47 12.37 5.18 -5.57
CA ILE A 47 11.91 5.73 -4.29
C ILE A 47 11.51 4.57 -3.39
N TYR A 48 12.23 4.41 -2.29
CA TYR A 48 12.00 3.33 -1.33
C TYR A 48 10.85 3.64 -0.37
N GLY A 49 10.24 2.60 0.20
CA GLY A 49 9.12 2.77 1.12
C GLY A 49 9.44 3.54 2.40
N THR A 50 10.63 3.41 2.98
CA THR A 50 11.09 4.24 4.11
C THR A 50 11.29 5.69 3.72
N GLU A 51 11.79 5.95 2.51
CA GLU A 51 11.97 7.30 1.98
C GLU A 51 10.61 7.97 1.80
N LEU A 52 9.68 7.29 1.12
CA LEU A 52 8.31 7.76 0.90
C LEU A 52 7.59 7.98 2.24
N ARG A 53 7.70 7.04 3.17
CA ARG A 53 7.18 7.19 4.55
C ARG A 53 7.79 8.40 5.24
N SER A 54 9.09 8.65 5.08
CA SER A 54 9.76 9.79 5.70
C SER A 54 9.13 11.11 5.23
N TRP A 55 8.74 11.21 3.95
CA TRP A 55 8.11 12.39 3.40
C TRP A 55 6.75 12.67 4.03
N PHE A 56 5.94 11.63 4.25
CA PHE A 56 4.67 11.72 4.97
C PHE A 56 4.89 12.15 6.42
N CYS A 57 5.86 11.54 7.10
CA CYS A 57 6.25 11.87 8.47
C CYS A 57 6.79 13.29 8.68
N ARG A 58 6.99 14.08 7.60
CA ARG A 58 7.32 15.52 7.70
C ARG A 58 6.09 16.39 8.02
N ALA A 59 4.90 15.82 8.17
CA ALA A 59 3.72 16.55 8.65
C ALA A 59 3.96 17.09 10.07
N ARG A 60 3.56 18.34 10.32
CA ARG A 60 3.79 18.99 11.61
C ARG A 60 2.87 18.46 12.71
N TYR A 61 1.63 18.14 12.34
CA TYR A 61 0.59 17.77 13.29
C TYR A 61 0.36 16.26 13.28
N PRO A 62 0.33 15.59 14.46
CA PRO A 62 0.12 14.15 14.54
C PRO A 62 -1.29 13.73 14.14
N SER A 63 -2.24 14.66 14.05
CA SER A 63 -3.62 14.37 13.63
C SER A 63 -3.81 14.31 12.12
N VAL A 64 -2.80 14.68 11.33
CA VAL A 64 -2.82 14.50 9.87
C VAL A 64 -2.90 13.01 9.53
N ALA A 65 -3.91 12.64 8.74
CA ALA A 65 -4.11 11.27 8.29
C ALA A 65 -3.56 11.08 6.88
N VAL A 66 -2.94 9.92 6.62
CA VAL A 66 -2.36 9.58 5.31
C VAL A 66 -2.94 8.26 4.82
N THR A 67 -3.57 8.27 3.65
CA THR A 67 -4.02 7.08 2.93
C THR A 67 -3.16 6.93 1.68
N THR A 68 -2.43 5.83 1.56
CA THR A 68 -1.64 5.51 0.37
C THR A 68 -2.23 4.31 -0.36
N VAL A 69 -2.45 4.44 -1.65
CA VAL A 69 -2.94 3.39 -2.53
C VAL A 69 -1.87 3.09 -3.57
N PHE A 70 -1.43 1.83 -3.62
CA PHE A 70 -0.49 1.33 -4.60
C PHE A 70 -1.19 0.33 -5.52
N ASP A 71 -1.31 0.73 -6.78
CA ASP A 71 -1.80 -0.07 -7.91
C ASP A 71 -0.68 -0.20 -8.95
N ALA A 72 0.46 -0.72 -8.50
CA ALA A 72 1.59 -0.97 -9.37
C ALA A 72 1.41 -2.34 -10.03
N SER A 73 1.39 -2.39 -11.37
CA SER A 73 1.33 -3.60 -12.19
C SER A 73 2.22 -3.38 -13.42
N LEU A 74 3.10 -4.32 -13.78
CA LEU A 74 3.44 -4.61 -15.19
C LEU A 74 4.34 -5.85 -15.37
N ASN A 75 3.92 -6.68 -16.33
CA ASN A 75 4.63 -7.71 -17.10
C ASN A 75 6.01 -8.17 -16.59
N ASN A 76 6.08 -9.45 -16.19
CA ASN A 76 7.29 -10.23 -15.90
C ASN A 76 8.19 -9.77 -14.75
N HIS A 77 7.90 -8.64 -14.10
CA HIS A 77 8.58 -8.25 -12.87
C HIS A 77 7.52 -7.92 -11.81
N ALA A 78 7.56 -8.71 -10.75
CA ALA A 78 6.46 -8.77 -9.81
C ALA A 78 6.32 -7.45 -9.01
N CYS A 79 5.09 -7.19 -8.55
CA CYS A 79 4.69 -5.88 -8.05
C CYS A 79 4.63 -5.93 -6.55
N HIS A 80 5.68 -5.40 -5.94
CA HIS A 80 5.99 -5.67 -4.55
C HIS A 80 5.84 -4.41 -3.75
N SER A 81 4.64 -3.82 -3.74
CA SER A 81 4.39 -2.66 -2.88
C SER A 81 3.78 -3.05 -1.54
N GLY A 82 3.26 -4.27 -1.38
CA GLY A 82 2.68 -4.78 -0.14
C GLY A 82 3.63 -4.60 1.04
N GLY A 83 3.22 -3.81 2.03
CA GLY A 83 4.01 -3.53 3.22
C GLY A 83 5.23 -2.63 3.02
N SER A 84 5.43 -2.04 1.83
CA SER A 84 6.58 -1.19 1.51
C SER A 84 6.78 -0.01 2.46
N LEU A 85 5.71 0.62 2.96
CA LEU A 85 5.84 1.67 3.98
C LEU A 85 6.24 1.12 5.36
N GLY A 86 6.49 -0.17 5.52
CA GLY A 86 6.94 -0.80 6.76
C GLY A 86 6.00 -0.54 7.94
N LEU A 87 4.69 -0.50 7.69
CA LEU A 87 3.68 -0.33 8.72
C LEU A 87 3.58 -1.61 9.58
N HIS A 88 3.28 -1.47 10.87
CA HIS A 88 3.44 -2.56 11.85
C HIS A 88 2.17 -3.37 12.10
N ILE A 89 1.04 -2.93 11.56
CA ILE A 89 -0.23 -3.67 11.59
C ILE A 89 -0.56 -4.06 10.16
N SER A 90 -0.82 -5.34 9.92
CA SER A 90 -1.37 -5.84 8.67
C SER A 90 -2.72 -6.48 8.92
N TYR A 91 -3.66 -6.22 8.04
CA TYR A 91 -4.98 -6.82 8.01
C TYR A 91 -4.98 -7.83 6.88
N ASP A 92 -5.16 -9.10 7.25
CA ASP A 92 -5.47 -10.14 6.29
C ASP A 92 -6.98 -10.20 6.03
N ILE A 93 -7.37 -10.81 4.93
CA ILE A 93 -8.71 -10.89 4.36
C ILE A 93 -9.69 -11.62 5.30
N LYS A 94 -9.18 -12.50 6.17
CA LYS A 94 -9.97 -13.11 7.25
C LYS A 94 -10.28 -12.15 8.42
N GLY A 95 -9.98 -10.86 8.30
CA GLY A 95 -10.05 -9.88 9.39
C GLY A 95 -9.06 -10.17 10.52
N THR A 96 -8.14 -11.10 10.29
CA THR A 96 -7.14 -11.50 11.28
C THR A 96 -6.06 -10.42 11.31
N ILE A 97 -5.90 -9.80 12.48
CA ILE A 97 -4.89 -8.77 12.68
C ILE A 97 -3.55 -9.44 12.92
N PHE A 98 -2.67 -9.36 11.94
CA PHE A 98 -1.26 -9.70 12.12
C PHE A 98 -0.53 -8.45 12.58
N LYS A 99 -0.13 -8.44 13.86
CA LYS A 99 0.89 -7.49 14.31
C LYS A 99 2.23 -8.03 13.81
N ALA A 100 2.99 -7.22 13.09
CA ALA A 100 4.38 -7.57 12.80
C ALA A 100 5.08 -7.87 14.14
N SER A 101 5.62 -9.09 14.27
CA SER A 101 6.41 -9.50 15.42
C SER A 101 7.66 -8.62 15.51
N ASN A 102 7.87 -8.05 16.69
CA ASN A 102 9.04 -7.36 17.25
C ASN A 102 10.27 -7.13 16.34
N GLY A 103 10.75 -5.89 16.32
CA GLY A 103 12.17 -5.60 16.03
C GLY A 103 12.43 -4.27 15.34
N SER A 104 12.03 -4.13 14.07
CA SER A 104 12.63 -3.12 13.18
C SER A 104 11.66 -2.10 12.57
N ARG A 105 10.35 -2.30 12.67
CA ARG A 105 9.35 -1.35 12.13
C ARG A 105 9.09 -0.22 13.12
N LYS A 106 9.69 0.95 12.87
CA LYS A 106 9.49 2.17 13.66
C LYS A 106 8.01 2.53 13.78
N ARG A 107 7.56 2.79 15.01
CA ARG A 107 6.20 3.25 15.29
C ARG A 107 5.95 4.60 14.60
N VAL A 108 5.09 4.61 13.60
CA VAL A 108 4.67 5.82 12.89
C VAL A 108 3.65 6.56 13.75
N ARG A 109 3.91 7.85 14.05
CA ARG A 109 3.04 8.68 14.91
C ARG A 109 1.76 9.14 14.22
N LEU A 110 1.81 9.31 12.90
CA LEU A 110 0.66 9.74 12.11
C LEU A 110 -0.29 8.56 11.87
N PRO A 111 -1.63 8.76 11.90
CA PRO A 111 -2.58 7.86 11.28
C PRO A 111 -2.22 7.66 9.81
N MET A 112 -1.86 6.44 9.46
CA MET A 112 -1.38 6.08 8.13
C MET A 112 -1.91 4.70 7.75
N ILE A 113 -2.46 4.61 6.54
CA ILE A 113 -2.98 3.39 5.93
C ILE A 113 -2.26 3.20 4.60
N GLN A 114 -1.82 1.98 4.36
CA GLN A 114 -1.37 1.52 3.06
C GLN A 114 -2.35 0.48 2.54
N ILE A 115 -2.83 0.70 1.32
CA ILE A 115 -3.66 -0.24 0.57
C ILE A 115 -2.84 -0.63 -0.66
N SER A 116 -2.60 -1.92 -0.83
CA SER A 116 -1.78 -2.44 -1.92
C SER A 116 -2.51 -3.54 -2.65
N ALA A 117 -2.35 -3.52 -3.98
CA ALA A 117 -2.91 -4.52 -4.88
C ALA A 117 -2.50 -5.94 -4.49
N SER A 118 -1.24 -6.14 -4.11
CA SER A 118 -0.65 -7.46 -3.86
C SER A 118 0.14 -7.49 -2.54
N GLN A 119 0.37 -8.69 -2.02
CA GLN A 119 1.33 -8.94 -0.94
C GLN A 119 2.78 -8.73 -1.43
N PRO A 120 3.77 -8.65 -0.51
CA PRO A 120 5.17 -8.82 -0.90
C PRO A 120 5.33 -10.07 -1.79
N TYR A 121 6.20 -10.01 -2.80
CA TYR A 121 6.51 -11.12 -3.72
C TYR A 121 5.42 -11.53 -4.73
N GLU A 122 4.26 -10.88 -4.75
CA GLU A 122 3.17 -11.17 -5.71
C GLU A 122 3.11 -10.16 -6.88
N VAL A 123 2.41 -10.51 -7.97
CA VAL A 123 2.18 -9.62 -9.13
C VAL A 123 0.76 -9.06 -9.02
N ALA A 124 0.58 -7.75 -9.24
CA ALA A 124 -0.76 -7.18 -9.36
C ALA A 124 -1.34 -7.50 -10.73
N TYR A 125 -2.52 -8.11 -10.74
CA TYR A 125 -3.30 -8.44 -11.92
C TYR A 125 -3.81 -7.17 -12.61
N SER A 126 -3.57 -7.09 -13.92
CA SER A 126 -4.12 -6.07 -14.80
C SER A 126 -5.08 -6.71 -15.80
N SER A 127 -6.32 -6.25 -15.83
CA SER A 127 -7.27 -6.66 -16.85
C SER A 127 -6.94 -5.96 -18.17
N ASN A 128 -6.94 -6.72 -19.26
CA ASN A 128 -6.92 -6.17 -20.60
C ASN A 128 -8.37 -5.82 -21.01
N PHE A 129 -8.66 -4.55 -21.18
CA PHE A 129 -9.87 -4.09 -21.84
C PHE A 129 -9.48 -3.56 -23.22
N ASN A 130 -10.39 -3.59 -24.20
CA ASN A 130 -10.12 -3.37 -25.63
C ASN A 130 -9.29 -2.11 -26.01
N ASP A 131 -9.05 -1.17 -25.08
CA ASP A 131 -8.26 0.04 -25.25
C ASP A 131 -7.01 0.15 -24.34
N GLY A 132 -6.64 -0.92 -23.61
CA GLY A 132 -5.43 -0.95 -22.77
C GLY A 132 -5.54 -1.78 -21.49
N PHE A 133 -4.44 -1.80 -20.72
CA PHE A 133 -4.41 -2.39 -19.39
C PHE A 133 -4.92 -1.38 -18.36
N TYR A 134 -5.87 -1.81 -17.55
CA TYR A 134 -6.38 -1.02 -16.43
C TYR A 134 -6.04 -1.73 -15.13
N GLY A 135 -5.73 -0.93 -14.10
CA GLY A 135 -5.57 -1.41 -12.74
C GLY A 135 -6.91 -1.95 -12.22
N GLN A 136 -7.10 -3.27 -12.36
CA GLN A 136 -8.29 -3.99 -11.87
C GLN A 136 -8.47 -3.77 -10.35
N TRP A 137 -7.35 -3.51 -9.67
CA TRP A 137 -7.32 -3.09 -8.28
C TRP A 137 -8.01 -1.75 -8.03
N THR A 138 -7.57 -0.67 -8.70
CA THR A 138 -8.18 0.66 -8.55
C THR A 138 -9.66 0.66 -8.92
N TYR A 139 -10.02 -0.06 -9.98
CA TYR A 139 -11.43 -0.18 -10.38
C TYR A 139 -12.30 -0.76 -9.26
N SER A 140 -11.89 -1.88 -8.68
CA SER A 140 -12.62 -2.52 -7.57
C SER A 140 -12.60 -1.70 -6.28
N LEU A 141 -11.51 -1.00 -5.96
CA LEU A 141 -11.44 -0.09 -4.82
C LEU A 141 -12.50 1.02 -4.95
N LEU A 142 -12.59 1.65 -6.12
CA LEU A 142 -13.59 2.68 -6.38
C LEU A 142 -15.01 2.10 -6.35
N GLY A 143 -15.20 0.88 -6.89
CA GLY A 143 -16.46 0.15 -6.82
C GLY A 143 -16.94 -0.08 -5.39
N TYR A 144 -16.07 -0.56 -4.51
CA TYR A 144 -16.39 -0.78 -3.10
C TYR A 144 -16.79 0.52 -2.40
N LEU A 145 -16.02 1.59 -2.60
CA LEU A 145 -16.24 2.86 -1.92
C LEU A 145 -17.51 3.57 -2.40
N LYS A 146 -17.92 3.38 -3.66
CA LYS A 146 -19.19 3.90 -4.17
C LYS A 146 -20.38 3.04 -3.77
N GLY A 147 -20.21 1.72 -3.69
CA GLY A 147 -21.30 0.76 -3.49
C GLY A 147 -21.60 0.40 -2.04
N THR A 148 -20.77 0.82 -1.08
CA THR A 148 -20.90 0.42 0.33
C THR A 148 -21.28 1.59 1.22
N GLU A 149 -22.43 1.51 1.89
CA GLU A 149 -22.89 2.56 2.82
C GLU A 149 -22.03 2.66 4.10
N CYS A 150 -21.56 1.50 4.58
CA CYS A 150 -20.77 1.35 5.81
C CYS A 150 -19.43 0.65 5.54
N PRO A 151 -18.49 1.29 4.83
CA PRO A 151 -17.21 0.66 4.50
C PRO A 151 -16.38 0.39 5.76
N THR A 152 -15.71 -0.76 5.80
CA THR A 152 -14.77 -1.17 6.86
C THR A 152 -13.47 -1.66 6.23
N ILE A 153 -12.37 -1.74 6.99
CA ILE A 153 -11.09 -2.27 6.46
C ILE A 153 -11.24 -3.74 6.09
N GLU A 154 -11.94 -4.50 6.93
CA GLU A 154 -12.19 -5.92 6.73
C GLU A 154 -13.08 -6.15 5.52
N GLY A 155 -14.14 -5.35 5.37
CA GLY A 155 -15.03 -5.40 4.21
C GLY A 155 -14.33 -4.99 2.91
N LEU A 156 -13.42 -4.01 2.99
CA LEU A 156 -12.58 -3.60 1.87
C LEU A 156 -11.66 -4.74 1.43
N ALA A 157 -10.92 -5.34 2.37
CA ALA A 157 -10.01 -6.44 2.06
C ALA A 157 -10.75 -7.63 1.43
N ALA A 158 -11.89 -8.03 1.99
CA ALA A 158 -12.72 -9.12 1.47
C ALA A 158 -13.35 -8.81 0.11
N TYR A 159 -13.85 -7.58 -0.10
CA TYR A 159 -14.38 -7.19 -1.39
C TYR A 159 -13.31 -7.26 -2.47
N LEU A 160 -12.12 -6.78 -2.15
CA LEU A 160 -11.06 -6.70 -3.11
C LEU A 160 -10.46 -8.07 -3.47
N GLU A 161 -10.28 -8.97 -2.50
CA GLU A 161 -9.92 -10.38 -2.80
C GLU A 161 -10.91 -11.00 -3.80
N LYS A 162 -12.20 -10.81 -3.56
CA LYS A 162 -13.26 -11.40 -4.40
C LYS A 162 -13.32 -10.82 -5.82
N ASN A 163 -12.98 -9.55 -6.01
CA ASN A 163 -13.28 -8.83 -7.25
C ASN A 163 -12.04 -8.38 -8.06
N CYS A 164 -10.83 -8.47 -7.49
CA CYS A 164 -9.63 -7.94 -8.15
C CYS A 164 -8.86 -8.96 -8.98
N ASP A 165 -8.87 -10.24 -8.61
CA ASP A 165 -8.19 -11.25 -9.41
C ASP A 165 -8.98 -12.56 -9.48
N PRO A 166 -9.59 -12.87 -10.64
CA PRO A 166 -10.34 -14.10 -10.82
C PRO A 166 -9.46 -15.37 -10.81
N THR A 167 -8.14 -15.21 -10.90
CA THR A 167 -7.16 -16.32 -10.88
C THR A 167 -6.65 -16.64 -9.46
N GLY A 168 -6.85 -15.72 -8.51
CA GLY A 168 -6.35 -15.84 -7.13
C GLY A 168 -4.83 -15.72 -6.98
N ALA A 169 -4.12 -15.21 -7.99
CA ALA A 169 -2.68 -14.98 -7.98
C ALA A 169 -2.28 -13.67 -7.28
N GLN A 170 -3.23 -12.77 -7.06
CA GLN A 170 -3.07 -11.50 -6.34
C GLN A 170 -3.86 -11.53 -5.03
N VAL A 171 -3.14 -11.43 -3.92
CA VAL A 171 -3.74 -11.29 -2.60
C VAL A 171 -3.54 -9.86 -2.12
N PRO A 172 -4.62 -9.10 -1.92
CA PRO A 172 -4.44 -7.74 -1.48
C PRO A 172 -4.00 -7.59 -0.04
N GLN A 173 -3.38 -6.45 0.25
CA GLN A 173 -2.88 -6.16 1.57
C GLN A 173 -3.27 -4.76 2.02
N VAL A 174 -3.79 -4.69 3.25
CA VAL A 174 -3.99 -3.43 3.96
C VAL A 174 -3.09 -3.40 5.18
N CYS A 175 -2.23 -2.40 5.27
CA CYS A 175 -1.40 -2.16 6.45
C CYS A 175 -1.74 -0.82 7.09
N SER A 176 -1.53 -0.70 8.40
CA SER A 176 -1.73 0.54 9.13
C SER A 176 -0.68 0.79 10.21
N SER A 177 -0.56 2.06 10.59
CA SER A 177 0.22 2.53 11.74
C SER A 177 -0.56 2.46 13.06
N HIS A 178 -1.89 2.34 13.01
CA HIS A 178 -2.74 2.37 14.19
C HIS A 178 -3.86 1.34 14.02
N LYS A 179 -4.32 0.75 15.12
CA LYS A 179 -5.44 -0.18 15.05
C LYS A 179 -6.70 0.59 14.64
N ILE A 180 -7.19 0.30 13.45
CA ILE A 180 -8.47 0.77 12.93
C ILE A 180 -9.54 -0.22 13.35
N LYS A 181 -10.70 0.31 13.75
CA LYS A 181 -11.91 -0.45 14.06
C LYS A 181 -13.12 0.32 13.56
N GLY A 182 -14.12 -0.41 13.09
CA GLY A 182 -15.40 0.16 12.68
C GLY A 182 -15.36 0.80 11.30
N ARG A 183 -16.27 1.76 11.07
CA ARG A 183 -16.42 2.41 9.77
C ARG A 183 -15.17 3.20 9.41
N ILE A 184 -14.74 3.08 8.16
CA ILE A 184 -13.66 3.89 7.60
C ILE A 184 -14.22 4.98 6.69
N ALA A 185 -13.57 6.15 6.72
CA ALA A 185 -13.71 7.18 5.70
C ALA A 185 -12.31 7.39 5.13
N LEU A 186 -12.00 6.70 4.04
CA LEU A 186 -10.66 6.74 3.42
C LEU A 186 -10.36 8.10 2.76
N PHE A 187 -11.42 8.86 2.44
CA PHE A 187 -11.43 10.17 1.82
C PHE A 187 -12.36 11.10 2.61
#